data_AF-A0A8H6S7W8-F1
#
_entry.id   AF-A0A8H6S7W8-F1
#
_cell.length_a   1.000
_cell.length_b   1.000
_cell.length_c   1.000
_cell.angle_alpha   90.00
_cell.angle_beta   90.00
_cell.angle_gamma   90.00
#
_symmetry.space_group_name_H-M   'P 1'
#
loop_
_entity.id
_entity.type
_entity.pdbx_description
1 polymer ?
#
loop_
_entity_poly.entity_id
_entity_poly.type
_entity_poly.pdbx_seq_one_letter_code
_entity_poly.pdbx_strand_id
1 'polypeptide(L)'
;MEVRTPRRVLVVGGGPCGLVTLRNLIERGGFEEVSLVERRDDVGGVWYLEDPPVPGALRDKPYWPSPAYPALVGNVLPEYLSFSHHPFPELASITHPYPTLTQTHDYLKRFAAPYVASGHIRLSTEAAWVDELSDGRGWAVTLRDWRPGQKGRETVEIWDAVVVATAWYDFPSWPEGTPGLKEARDAGLATHAQTWKGPIGYEGKRIVVVGNANSSNDIAAQLKLVAQTPLYRSIRRQGLRRFAFLPDPRVIDVPAIARYTVNPSDKLELELTDGQVLHDIDAVVLGTGYKAAAAPFVRILLDGTLTPLTSESTYPRRIPSLFEHILYAPNPSLAFIGTIMSYTPFTLADVASTYLCLVWRHHIPMPSSLDARLAGERARMAFVDSERARRAIAEDKGKEPSSFVAYHILASAEQAYAQGLKDAIKGVAEAREWAEVLPEWSDGEWKRREGMYERKWVSLEAERREFGQAERERLHTVNK
;
A
#
# COMPACT_ATOMS: atom_id res chain seq x y z
N MET A 1 2.67 -30.85 4.84
CA MET A 1 1.90 -31.18 3.63
C MET A 1 2.75 -30.83 2.41
N GLU A 2 2.93 -31.76 1.47
CA GLU A 2 3.52 -31.44 0.17
C GLU A 2 2.63 -30.44 -0.57
N VAL A 3 3.23 -29.47 -1.27
CA VAL A 3 2.50 -28.56 -2.14
C VAL A 3 1.85 -29.42 -3.22
N ARG A 4 0.56 -29.29 -3.50
CA ARG A 4 -0.04 -29.92 -4.69
C ARG A 4 -0.09 -28.84 -5.77
N THR A 5 0.12 -29.21 -7.03
CA THR A 5 -0.16 -28.30 -8.14
C THR A 5 -1.66 -27.98 -8.14
N PRO A 6 -2.08 -26.72 -7.91
CA PRO A 6 -3.48 -26.35 -7.95
C PRO A 6 -3.99 -26.41 -9.39
N ARG A 7 -5.26 -26.76 -9.59
CA ARG A 7 -5.92 -26.67 -10.90
C ARG A 7 -6.68 -25.35 -11.02
N ARG A 8 -7.35 -24.93 -9.94
CA ARG A 8 -8.14 -23.71 -9.85
C ARG A 8 -7.53 -22.74 -8.84
N VAL A 9 -7.20 -21.52 -9.28
CA VAL A 9 -6.56 -20.48 -8.46
C VAL A 9 -7.41 -19.21 -8.44
N LEU A 10 -7.73 -18.71 -7.23
CA LEU A 10 -8.36 -17.41 -7.05
C LEU A 10 -7.38 -16.34 -6.60
N VAL A 11 -7.39 -15.18 -7.24
CA VAL A 11 -6.70 -13.97 -6.79
C VAL A 11 -7.71 -13.02 -6.14
N VAL A 12 -7.42 -12.51 -4.95
CA VAL A 12 -8.27 -11.55 -4.23
C VAL A 12 -7.61 -10.17 -4.26
N GLY A 13 -8.23 -9.23 -4.99
CA GLY A 13 -7.82 -7.83 -5.12
C GLY A 13 -7.31 -7.48 -6.52
N GLY A 14 -7.97 -6.53 -7.18
CA GLY A 14 -7.67 -6.02 -8.53
C GLY A 14 -6.72 -4.83 -8.56
N GLY A 15 -5.84 -4.72 -7.56
CA GLY A 15 -4.73 -3.77 -7.56
C GLY A 15 -3.53 -4.24 -8.39
N PRO A 16 -2.47 -3.42 -8.52
CA PRO A 16 -1.29 -3.76 -9.34
C PRO A 16 -0.71 -5.14 -9.04
N CYS A 17 -0.59 -5.49 -7.76
CA CYS A 17 -0.09 -6.79 -7.31
C CYS A 17 -0.97 -7.95 -7.77
N GLY A 18 -2.29 -7.82 -7.66
CA GLY A 18 -3.21 -8.86 -8.09
C GLY A 18 -3.30 -8.98 -9.61
N LEU A 19 -3.24 -7.86 -10.34
CA LEU A 19 -3.26 -7.84 -11.80
C LEU A 19 -2.04 -8.56 -12.40
N VAL A 20 -0.82 -8.24 -11.95
CA VAL A 20 0.38 -8.93 -12.46
C VAL A 20 0.43 -10.39 -12.00
N THR A 21 -0.10 -10.70 -10.81
CA THR A 21 -0.23 -12.09 -10.35
C THR A 21 -1.19 -12.87 -11.24
N LEU A 22 -2.38 -12.36 -11.53
CA LEU A 22 -3.34 -12.98 -12.44
C LEU A 22 -2.70 -13.29 -13.79
N ARG A 23 -2.02 -12.30 -14.38
CA ARG A 23 -1.29 -12.48 -15.64
C ARG A 23 -0.27 -13.62 -15.55
N ASN A 24 0.58 -13.61 -14.52
CA ASN A 24 1.61 -14.64 -14.37
C ASN A 24 1.02 -16.04 -14.14
N LEU A 25 -0.06 -16.15 -13.37
CA LEU A 25 -0.75 -17.43 -13.15
C LEU A 25 -1.35 -17.97 -14.46
N ILE A 26 -1.88 -17.11 -15.33
CA ILE A 26 -2.43 -17.49 -16.64
C ILE A 26 -1.30 -17.87 -17.62
N GLU A 27 -0.32 -16.98 -17.80
CA GLU A 27 0.70 -17.13 -18.84
C GLU A 27 1.83 -18.11 -18.47
N ARG A 28 2.18 -18.20 -17.18
CA ARG A 28 3.36 -18.94 -16.69
C ARG A 28 2.98 -20.13 -15.79
N GLY A 29 1.79 -20.06 -15.18
CA GLY A 29 1.33 -21.02 -14.18
C GLY A 29 0.76 -22.33 -14.72
N GLY A 30 0.17 -22.33 -15.92
CA GLY A 30 -0.37 -23.57 -16.53
C GLY A 30 -1.54 -24.19 -15.76
N PHE A 31 -2.31 -23.36 -15.04
CA PHE A 31 -3.48 -23.78 -14.26
C PHE A 31 -4.74 -23.84 -15.15
N GLU A 32 -5.71 -24.69 -14.80
CA GLU A 32 -6.92 -24.90 -15.59
C GLU A 32 -7.90 -23.74 -15.50
N GLU A 33 -8.01 -23.14 -14.32
CA GLU A 33 -8.88 -21.98 -14.09
C GLU A 33 -8.16 -20.99 -13.18
N VAL A 34 -8.07 -19.74 -13.64
CA VAL A 34 -7.57 -18.63 -12.83
C VAL A 34 -8.61 -17.52 -12.87
N SER A 35 -9.02 -17.04 -11.71
CA SER A 35 -9.94 -15.90 -11.59
C SER A 35 -9.40 -14.88 -10.61
N LEU A 36 -9.79 -13.62 -10.78
CA LEU A 36 -9.55 -12.54 -9.85
C LEU A 36 -10.88 -11.91 -9.46
N VAL A 37 -11.06 -11.63 -8.18
CA VAL A 37 -12.21 -10.86 -7.67
C VAL A 37 -11.74 -9.51 -7.12
N GLU A 38 -12.45 -8.44 -7.49
CA GLU A 38 -12.25 -7.08 -7.00
C GLU A 38 -13.59 -6.53 -6.49
N ARG A 39 -13.59 -6.06 -5.24
CA ARG A 39 -14.80 -5.59 -4.56
C ARG A 39 -15.32 -4.27 -5.14
N ARG A 40 -14.44 -3.44 -5.70
CA ARG A 40 -14.81 -2.22 -6.43
C ARG A 40 -15.28 -2.53 -7.85
N ASP A 41 -15.95 -1.56 -8.43
CA ASP A 41 -16.46 -1.57 -9.81
C ASP A 41 -15.39 -1.26 -10.87
N ASP A 42 -14.15 -1.03 -10.46
CA ASP A 42 -13.01 -0.86 -11.35
C ASP A 42 -11.74 -1.46 -10.73
N VAL A 43 -10.74 -1.72 -11.58
CA VAL A 43 -9.41 -2.17 -11.16
C VAL A 43 -8.55 -0.99 -10.71
N GLY A 44 -7.33 -1.29 -10.28
CA GLY A 44 -6.29 -0.29 -9.98
C GLY A 44 -5.96 -0.16 -8.50
N GLY A 45 -6.77 -0.77 -7.62
CA GLY A 45 -6.53 -0.77 -6.18
C GLY A 45 -6.46 0.66 -5.64
N VAL A 46 -5.31 1.06 -5.08
CA VAL A 46 -5.11 2.41 -4.52
C VAL A 46 -5.10 3.53 -5.55
N TRP A 47 -5.02 3.21 -6.84
CA TRP A 47 -5.05 4.17 -7.94
C TRP A 47 -6.47 4.45 -8.44
N TYR A 48 -7.46 3.76 -7.88
CA TYR A 48 -8.87 4.03 -8.17
C TYR A 48 -9.29 5.33 -7.48
N LEU A 49 -9.70 6.34 -8.25
CA LEU A 49 -10.32 7.54 -7.68
C LEU A 49 -11.82 7.28 -7.53
N GLU A 50 -12.31 7.35 -6.29
CA GLU A 50 -13.73 7.20 -6.03
C GLU A 50 -14.51 8.47 -6.37
N ASP A 51 -15.74 8.29 -6.85
CA ASP A 51 -16.67 9.40 -7.06
C ASP A 51 -17.01 10.08 -5.72
N PRO A 52 -17.18 11.42 -5.71
CA PRO A 52 -17.65 12.13 -4.54
C PRO A 52 -18.99 11.56 -4.06
N PRO A 53 -19.18 11.35 -2.75
CA PRO A 53 -20.47 10.90 -2.24
C PRO A 53 -21.56 11.93 -2.58
N VAL A 54 -22.68 11.47 -3.14
CA VAL A 54 -23.86 12.30 -3.32
C VAL A 54 -24.55 12.47 -1.96
N PRO A 55 -24.69 13.71 -1.43
CA PRO A 55 -25.34 13.93 -0.15
C PRO A 55 -26.77 13.37 -0.12
N GLY A 56 -27.11 12.63 0.93
CA GLY A 56 -28.44 12.03 1.10
C GLY A 56 -28.72 10.76 0.29
N ALA A 57 -27.80 10.32 -0.56
CA ALA A 57 -27.94 9.04 -1.26
C ALA A 57 -27.67 7.86 -0.31
N LEU A 58 -28.61 6.91 -0.25
CA LEU A 58 -28.36 5.62 0.38
C LEU A 58 -27.36 4.83 -0.47
N ARG A 59 -26.37 4.22 0.18
CA ARG A 59 -25.41 3.35 -0.50
C ARG A 59 -25.95 1.93 -0.52
N ASP A 60 -26.13 1.37 -1.71
CA ASP A 60 -26.53 -0.03 -1.91
C ASP A 60 -25.37 -1.02 -1.75
N LYS A 61 -24.14 -0.52 -1.55
CA LYS A 61 -22.92 -1.31 -1.32
C LYS A 61 -22.05 -0.73 -0.19
N PRO A 62 -21.22 -1.54 0.48
CA PRO A 62 -20.26 -1.05 1.46
C PRO A 62 -19.32 -0.01 0.87
N TYR A 63 -18.77 0.84 1.74
CA TYR A 63 -17.76 1.82 1.36
C TYR A 63 -16.37 1.26 1.55
N TRP A 64 -15.60 1.18 0.46
CA TRP A 64 -14.19 0.81 0.49
C TRP A 64 -13.32 2.01 0.06
N PRO A 65 -12.90 2.85 1.01
CA PRO A 65 -12.21 4.09 0.69
C PRO A 65 -10.93 3.82 -0.11
N SER A 66 -10.67 4.65 -1.12
CA SER A 66 -9.38 4.69 -1.80
C SER A 66 -8.54 5.88 -1.32
N PRO A 67 -7.23 5.71 -1.08
CA PRO A 67 -6.35 6.83 -0.73
C PRO A 67 -6.04 7.77 -1.90
N ALA A 68 -6.57 7.51 -3.09
CA ALA A 68 -6.43 8.38 -4.25
C ALA A 68 -7.11 9.75 -4.05
N TYR A 69 -6.48 10.79 -4.61
CA TYR A 69 -6.99 12.16 -4.68
C TYR A 69 -6.66 12.80 -6.04
N PRO A 70 -7.48 13.74 -6.55
CA PRO A 70 -7.43 14.19 -7.95
C PRO A 70 -6.06 14.72 -8.45
N ALA A 71 -5.28 15.37 -7.58
CA ALA A 71 -3.98 15.95 -7.92
C ALA A 71 -2.78 15.06 -7.55
N LEU A 72 -3.00 13.77 -7.26
CA LEU A 72 -1.93 12.85 -6.88
C LEU A 72 -0.93 12.67 -8.03
N VAL A 73 0.33 12.92 -7.72
CA VAL A 73 1.48 12.56 -8.55
C VAL A 73 2.29 11.50 -7.82
N GLY A 74 2.63 10.43 -8.53
CA GLY A 74 3.42 9.34 -7.97
C GLY A 74 4.82 9.78 -7.51
N ASN A 75 5.46 8.86 -6.80
CA ASN A 75 6.83 8.99 -6.30
C ASN A 75 7.77 7.89 -6.82
N VAL A 76 7.33 7.15 -7.83
CA VAL A 76 8.06 6.05 -8.48
C VAL A 76 8.12 6.35 -9.98
N LEU A 77 9.28 6.15 -10.59
CA LEU A 77 9.47 6.40 -12.02
C LEU A 77 8.76 5.33 -12.89
N PRO A 78 8.35 5.67 -14.13
CA PRO A 78 7.63 4.77 -15.04
C PRO A 78 8.27 3.39 -15.23
N GLU A 79 9.60 3.31 -15.34
CA GLU A 79 10.33 2.05 -15.53
C GLU A 79 10.15 1.08 -14.35
N TYR A 80 9.86 1.58 -13.15
CA TYR A 80 9.62 0.76 -11.95
C TYR A 80 8.13 0.56 -11.64
N LEU A 81 7.26 1.13 -12.47
CA LEU A 81 5.81 0.88 -12.52
C LEU A 81 5.41 0.02 -13.73
N SER A 82 6.40 -0.46 -14.49
CA SER A 82 6.20 -1.32 -15.65
C SER A 82 6.11 -2.80 -15.22
N PHE A 83 5.22 -3.55 -15.86
CA PHE A 83 5.22 -5.02 -15.77
C PHE A 83 6.07 -5.59 -16.90
N SER A 84 6.66 -6.77 -16.70
CA SER A 84 7.44 -7.42 -17.77
C SER A 84 6.58 -7.61 -19.03
N HIS A 85 7.11 -7.17 -20.17
CA HIS A 85 6.45 -7.03 -21.50
C HIS A 85 5.36 -5.97 -21.64
N HIS A 86 5.06 -5.22 -20.58
CA HIS A 86 4.09 -4.13 -20.61
C HIS A 86 4.74 -2.87 -20.04
N PRO A 87 5.56 -2.16 -20.84
CA PRO A 87 6.19 -0.94 -20.40
C PRO A 87 5.14 0.13 -20.08
N PHE A 88 5.41 0.92 -19.04
CA PHE A 88 4.65 2.11 -18.76
C PHE A 88 4.83 3.10 -19.92
N PRO A 89 3.76 3.78 -20.39
CA PRO A 89 3.87 4.74 -21.50
C PRO A 89 4.88 5.86 -21.22
N GLU A 90 5.57 6.31 -22.27
CA GLU A 90 6.47 7.47 -22.15
C GLU A 90 5.71 8.70 -21.65
N LEU A 91 6.33 9.42 -20.71
CA LEU A 91 5.79 10.67 -20.19
C LEU A 91 6.23 11.84 -21.07
N ALA A 92 5.31 12.78 -21.32
CA ALA A 92 5.57 13.93 -22.17
C ALA A 92 6.58 14.95 -21.60
N SER A 93 6.81 14.93 -20.27
CA SER A 93 7.64 15.93 -19.58
C SER A 93 8.86 15.29 -18.92
N ILE A 94 10.04 15.79 -19.27
CA ILE A 94 11.30 15.43 -18.62
C ILE A 94 11.41 16.12 -17.24
N THR A 95 10.82 17.31 -17.06
CA THR A 95 10.83 18.05 -15.78
C THR A 95 9.82 17.50 -14.77
N HIS A 96 8.80 16.78 -15.25
CA HIS A 96 7.81 16.07 -14.44
C HIS A 96 7.84 14.56 -14.75
N PRO A 97 8.91 13.85 -14.36
CA PRO A 97 9.13 12.46 -14.77
C PRO A 97 8.32 11.43 -13.97
N TYR A 98 7.35 11.88 -13.17
CA TYR A 98 6.53 11.01 -12.32
C TYR A 98 5.10 10.96 -12.86
N PRO A 99 4.51 9.77 -13.01
CA PRO A 99 3.17 9.66 -13.53
C PRO A 99 2.14 10.18 -12.53
N THR A 100 1.10 10.81 -13.07
CA THR A 100 -0.09 11.20 -12.32
C THR A 100 -0.91 9.98 -11.90
N LEU A 101 -1.88 10.20 -11.01
CA LEU A 101 -2.93 9.24 -10.67
C LEU A 101 -3.61 8.69 -11.93
N THR A 102 -4.09 9.56 -12.80
CA THR A 102 -4.81 9.19 -14.03
C THR A 102 -3.92 8.34 -14.94
N GLN A 103 -2.67 8.76 -15.19
CA GLN A 103 -1.76 7.99 -16.05
C GLN A 103 -1.48 6.59 -15.48
N THR A 104 -1.31 6.48 -14.16
CA THR A 104 -1.06 5.19 -13.51
C THR A 104 -2.30 4.30 -13.51
N HIS A 105 -3.47 4.87 -13.23
CA HIS A 105 -4.75 4.15 -13.27
C HIS A 105 -5.06 3.67 -14.70
N ASP A 106 -4.89 4.53 -15.71
CA ASP A 106 -5.10 4.19 -17.11
C ASP A 106 -4.16 3.07 -17.59
N TYR A 107 -2.90 3.08 -17.16
CA TYR A 107 -1.96 1.99 -17.44
C TYR A 107 -2.48 0.65 -16.88
N LEU A 108 -2.95 0.64 -15.62
CA LEU A 108 -3.49 -0.55 -14.98
C LEU A 108 -4.80 -1.02 -15.63
N LYS A 109 -5.69 -0.09 -16.02
CA LYS A 109 -6.94 -0.40 -16.72
C LYS A 109 -6.67 -1.00 -18.09
N ARG A 110 -5.74 -0.42 -18.86
CA ARG A 110 -5.33 -0.98 -20.17
C ARG A 110 -4.73 -2.38 -20.01
N PHE A 111 -3.88 -2.57 -19.01
CA PHE A 111 -3.30 -3.88 -18.70
C PHE A 111 -4.38 -4.91 -18.33
N ALA A 112 -5.38 -4.52 -17.54
CA ALA A 112 -6.45 -5.40 -17.08
C ALA A 112 -7.53 -5.69 -18.13
N ALA A 113 -7.70 -4.82 -19.13
CA ALA A 113 -8.83 -4.86 -20.07
C ALA A 113 -9.04 -6.24 -20.75
N PRO A 114 -7.99 -6.95 -21.25
CA PRO A 114 -8.17 -8.27 -21.84
C PRO A 114 -8.69 -9.32 -20.84
N TYR A 115 -8.28 -9.22 -19.57
CA TYR A 115 -8.68 -10.13 -18.49
C TYR A 115 -10.08 -9.84 -17.97
N VAL A 116 -10.53 -8.58 -18.01
CA VAL A 116 -11.94 -8.23 -17.77
C VAL A 116 -12.82 -8.77 -18.90
N ALA A 117 -12.42 -8.54 -20.16
CA ALA A 117 -13.19 -8.96 -21.33
C ALA A 117 -13.35 -10.49 -21.44
N SER A 118 -12.33 -11.25 -21.04
CA SER A 118 -12.33 -12.71 -21.02
C SER A 118 -13.01 -13.32 -19.78
N GLY A 119 -13.45 -12.51 -18.81
CA GLY A 119 -14.10 -12.98 -17.59
C GLY A 119 -13.15 -13.49 -16.50
N HIS A 120 -11.83 -13.38 -16.69
CA HIS A 120 -10.86 -13.69 -15.64
C HIS A 120 -10.95 -12.71 -14.46
N ILE A 121 -11.33 -11.45 -14.68
CA ILE A 121 -11.55 -10.46 -13.62
C ILE A 121 -13.05 -10.24 -13.39
N ARG A 122 -13.50 -10.45 -12.15
CA ARG A 122 -14.86 -10.18 -11.68
C ARG A 122 -14.87 -8.95 -10.78
N LEU A 123 -15.35 -7.83 -11.33
CA LEU A 123 -15.54 -6.57 -10.61
C LEU A 123 -16.81 -6.60 -9.76
N SER A 124 -16.91 -5.67 -8.81
CA SER A 124 -18.01 -5.59 -7.84
C SER A 124 -18.26 -6.91 -7.10
N THR A 125 -17.21 -7.70 -6.89
CA THR A 125 -17.27 -9.02 -6.28
C THR A 125 -16.31 -9.05 -5.10
N GLU A 126 -16.84 -9.08 -3.89
CA GLU A 126 -16.06 -9.10 -2.65
C GLU A 126 -15.82 -10.54 -2.20
N ALA A 127 -14.58 -10.92 -1.93
CA ALA A 127 -14.29 -12.10 -1.13
C ALA A 127 -14.51 -11.77 0.36
N ALA A 128 -15.70 -12.07 0.87
CA ALA A 128 -16.09 -11.79 2.24
C ALA A 128 -15.40 -12.73 3.24
N TRP A 129 -15.18 -13.99 2.86
CA TRP A 129 -14.44 -14.99 3.63
C TRP A 129 -13.62 -15.89 2.71
N VAL A 130 -12.44 -16.30 3.20
CA VAL A 130 -11.58 -17.32 2.60
C VAL A 130 -11.27 -18.33 3.70
N ASP A 131 -11.96 -19.46 3.69
CA ASP A 131 -11.93 -20.47 4.74
C ASP A 131 -11.15 -21.70 4.29
N GLU A 132 -10.19 -22.13 5.11
CA GLU A 132 -9.48 -23.37 4.88
C GLU A 132 -10.41 -24.59 5.03
N LEU A 133 -10.37 -25.51 4.06
CA LEU A 133 -11.16 -26.73 4.11
C LEU A 133 -10.46 -27.84 4.89
N SER A 134 -11.21 -28.53 5.77
CA SER A 134 -10.69 -29.60 6.62
C SER A 134 -10.32 -30.88 5.89
N ASP A 135 -10.83 -31.05 4.67
CA ASP A 135 -10.54 -32.19 3.80
C ASP A 135 -9.26 -31.98 2.96
N GLY A 136 -8.58 -30.84 3.11
CA GLY A 136 -7.35 -30.52 2.39
C GLY A 136 -7.54 -30.27 0.89
N ARG A 137 -8.78 -30.05 0.43
CA ARG A 137 -9.09 -29.72 -0.98
C ARG A 137 -8.83 -28.26 -1.35
N GLY A 138 -8.44 -27.42 -0.39
CA GLY A 138 -8.15 -26.00 -0.61
C GLY A 138 -9.02 -25.11 0.25
N TRP A 139 -9.76 -24.20 -0.38
CA TRP A 139 -10.40 -23.06 0.27
C TRP A 139 -11.86 -22.91 -0.16
N ALA A 140 -12.77 -22.71 0.80
CA ALA A 140 -14.11 -22.21 0.54
C ALA A 140 -14.09 -20.67 0.58
N VAL A 141 -14.48 -20.05 -0.52
CA VAL A 141 -14.51 -18.59 -0.65
C VAL A 141 -15.94 -18.11 -0.73
N THR A 142 -16.37 -17.36 0.28
CA THR A 142 -17.67 -16.69 0.29
C THR A 142 -17.55 -15.38 -0.46
N LEU A 143 -18.22 -15.29 -1.60
CA LEU A 143 -18.27 -14.12 -2.46
C LEU A 143 -19.57 -13.34 -2.23
N ARG A 144 -19.49 -12.00 -2.26
CA ARG A 144 -20.64 -11.10 -2.28
C ARG A 144 -20.67 -10.31 -3.57
N ASP A 145 -21.82 -10.34 -4.23
CA ASP A 145 -22.04 -9.64 -5.49
C ASP A 145 -22.69 -8.26 -5.25
N TRP A 146 -21.94 -7.21 -5.59
CA TRP A 146 -22.32 -5.82 -5.42
C TRP A 146 -22.70 -5.13 -6.73
N ARG A 147 -22.88 -5.89 -7.82
CA ARG A 147 -23.44 -5.35 -9.06
C ARG A 147 -24.84 -4.78 -8.81
N PRO A 148 -25.29 -3.79 -9.59
CA PRO A 148 -26.62 -3.21 -9.43
C PRO A 148 -27.72 -4.28 -9.32
N GLY A 149 -28.54 -4.18 -8.27
CA GLY A 149 -29.64 -5.12 -8.00
C GLY A 149 -29.26 -6.41 -7.25
N GLN A 150 -27.97 -6.73 -7.06
CA GLN A 150 -27.55 -7.95 -6.37
C GLN A 150 -27.52 -7.82 -4.85
N LYS A 151 -27.34 -6.60 -4.34
CA LYS A 151 -27.43 -6.25 -2.90
C LYS A 151 -26.62 -7.16 -1.98
N GLY A 152 -25.41 -7.54 -2.41
CA GLY A 152 -24.50 -8.38 -1.63
C GLY A 152 -24.90 -9.85 -1.61
N ARG A 153 -25.61 -10.35 -2.62
CA ARG A 153 -25.97 -11.78 -2.74
C ARG A 153 -24.73 -12.65 -2.54
N GLU A 154 -24.83 -13.58 -1.60
CA GLU A 154 -23.73 -14.48 -1.24
C GLU A 154 -23.73 -15.76 -2.09
N THR A 155 -22.54 -16.17 -2.50
CA THR A 155 -22.27 -17.47 -3.12
C THR A 155 -20.98 -18.04 -2.54
N VAL A 156 -20.85 -19.37 -2.47
CA VAL A 156 -19.61 -20.03 -2.03
C VAL A 156 -18.99 -20.78 -3.19
N GLU A 157 -17.71 -20.55 -3.43
CA GLU A 157 -16.91 -21.26 -4.43
C GLU A 157 -15.74 -21.98 -3.76
N ILE A 158 -15.41 -23.18 -4.25
CA ILE A 158 -14.23 -23.91 -3.78
C ILE A 158 -13.06 -23.66 -4.72
N TRP A 159 -11.88 -23.38 -4.18
CA TRP A 159 -10.66 -23.10 -4.93
C TRP A 159 -9.50 -23.93 -4.37
N ASP A 160 -8.66 -24.51 -5.24
CA ASP A 160 -7.53 -25.33 -4.79
C ASP A 160 -6.47 -24.46 -4.11
N ALA A 161 -6.28 -23.23 -4.63
CA ALA A 161 -5.35 -22.25 -4.09
C ALA A 161 -5.93 -20.83 -4.16
N VAL A 162 -5.47 -19.98 -3.24
CA VAL A 162 -5.87 -18.57 -3.15
C VAL A 162 -4.64 -17.68 -3.00
N VAL A 163 -4.58 -16.60 -3.78
CA VAL A 163 -3.60 -15.52 -3.65
C VAL A 163 -4.28 -14.27 -3.14
N VAL A 164 -3.86 -13.78 -1.97
CA VAL A 164 -4.36 -12.52 -1.39
C VAL A 164 -3.44 -11.36 -1.77
N ALA A 165 -3.99 -10.35 -2.46
CA ALA A 165 -3.28 -9.19 -2.97
C ALA A 165 -3.83 -7.83 -2.45
N THR A 166 -4.46 -7.83 -1.26
CA THR A 166 -5.10 -6.66 -0.65
C THR A 166 -4.19 -5.81 0.25
N ALA A 167 -3.07 -6.39 0.70
CA ALA A 167 -1.93 -5.74 1.36
C ALA A 167 -2.25 -4.63 2.39
N TRP A 168 -1.87 -3.37 2.15
CA TRP A 168 -1.63 -2.39 3.23
C TRP A 168 -2.70 -1.33 3.45
N TYR A 169 -3.43 -0.91 2.42
CA TYR A 169 -4.04 0.43 2.42
C TYR A 169 -5.50 0.48 2.90
N ASP A 170 -6.01 -0.62 3.45
CA ASP A 170 -7.38 -0.71 3.97
C ASP A 170 -7.50 -0.24 5.42
N PHE A 171 -6.45 -0.42 6.23
CA PHE A 171 -6.52 -0.22 7.68
C PHE A 171 -5.68 0.98 8.11
N PRO A 172 -6.26 2.19 8.26
CA PRO A 172 -5.50 3.37 8.69
C PRO A 172 -4.87 3.17 10.08
N SER A 173 -3.64 3.67 10.23
CA SER A 173 -2.91 3.62 11.49
C SER A 173 -3.16 4.90 12.27
N TRP A 174 -3.78 4.77 13.44
CA TRP A 174 -4.07 5.89 14.33
C TRP A 174 -3.19 5.83 15.59
N PRO A 175 -2.71 6.97 16.12
CA PRO A 175 -2.05 7.01 17.42
C PRO A 175 -3.10 6.94 18.54
N GLU A 176 -3.72 5.78 18.71
CA GLU A 176 -4.87 5.58 19.63
C GLU A 176 -4.56 5.89 21.10
N GLY A 177 -3.27 5.93 21.48
CA GLY A 177 -2.84 6.32 22.82
C GLY A 177 -2.80 7.83 23.09
N THR A 178 -3.08 8.69 22.10
CA THR A 178 -3.06 10.15 22.29
C THR A 178 -4.42 10.65 22.80
N PRO A 179 -4.50 11.22 24.02
CA PRO A 179 -5.75 11.68 24.61
C PRO A 179 -6.49 12.70 23.73
N GLY A 180 -7.82 12.58 23.64
CA GLY A 180 -8.69 13.48 22.89
C GLY A 180 -8.80 13.19 21.39
N LEU A 181 -7.95 12.30 20.83
CA LEU A 181 -7.96 12.04 19.39
C LEU A 181 -9.27 11.40 18.93
N LYS A 182 -9.85 10.50 19.73
CA LYS A 182 -11.11 9.85 19.39
C LYS A 182 -12.23 10.90 19.30
N GLU A 183 -12.30 11.81 20.27
CA GLU A 183 -13.27 12.89 20.32
C GLU A 183 -13.11 13.84 19.13
N ALA A 184 -11.86 14.18 18.76
CA ALA A 184 -11.57 14.97 17.57
C ALA A 184 -12.01 14.29 16.27
N ARG A 185 -11.88 12.95 16.18
CA ARG A 185 -12.35 12.16 15.02
C ARG A 185 -13.86 12.11 14.96
N ASP A 186 -14.52 11.84 16.08
CA ASP A 186 -15.98 11.76 16.18
C ASP A 186 -16.63 13.12 15.84
N ALA A 187 -15.96 14.22 16.17
CA ALA A 187 -16.35 15.59 15.79
C ALA A 187 -16.04 15.95 14.32
N GLY A 188 -15.38 15.06 13.55
CA GLY A 188 -15.00 15.32 12.16
C GLY A 188 -13.82 16.28 11.99
N LEU A 189 -13.15 16.67 13.08
CA LEU A 189 -12.02 17.61 13.09
C LEU A 189 -10.67 16.93 12.86
N ALA A 190 -10.59 15.60 13.01
CA ALA A 190 -9.41 14.81 12.71
C ALA A 190 -9.72 13.73 11.66
N THR A 191 -9.02 13.76 10.53
CA THR A 191 -9.20 12.83 9.41
C THR A 191 -7.90 12.11 9.05
N HIS A 192 -7.99 10.93 8.44
CA HIS A 192 -6.81 10.21 7.96
C HIS A 192 -6.55 10.50 6.48
N ALA A 193 -5.30 10.42 6.05
CA ALA A 193 -4.90 10.61 4.66
C ALA A 193 -5.60 9.65 3.67
N GLN A 194 -6.13 8.51 4.14
CA GLN A 194 -6.91 7.56 3.33
C GLN A 194 -8.17 8.20 2.74
N THR A 195 -8.80 9.14 3.45
CA THR A 195 -10.03 9.81 3.02
C THR A 195 -9.81 11.24 2.54
N TRP A 196 -8.55 11.69 2.48
CA TRP A 196 -8.24 13.04 2.01
C TRP A 196 -8.39 13.12 0.48
N LYS A 197 -9.12 14.13 -0.01
CA LYS A 197 -9.49 14.29 -1.43
C LYS A 197 -8.91 15.53 -2.10
N GLY A 198 -7.84 16.07 -1.52
CA GLY A 198 -7.22 17.29 -2.01
C GLY A 198 -7.46 18.49 -1.10
N PRO A 199 -6.96 19.67 -1.51
CA PRO A 199 -6.95 20.88 -0.69
C PRO A 199 -8.30 21.63 -0.66
N ILE A 200 -9.24 21.28 -1.54
CA ILE A 200 -10.54 21.95 -1.62
C ILE A 200 -11.30 21.80 -0.30
N GLY A 201 -11.84 22.92 0.21
CA GLY A 201 -12.56 22.98 1.48
C GLY A 201 -11.67 23.31 2.69
N TYR A 202 -10.37 23.53 2.47
CA TYR A 202 -9.40 23.96 3.47
C TYR A 202 -9.01 25.45 3.35
N GLU A 203 -9.68 26.21 2.48
CA GLU A 203 -9.37 27.61 2.21
C GLU A 203 -9.47 28.47 3.47
N GLY A 204 -8.38 29.17 3.81
CA GLY A 204 -8.31 30.06 4.97
C GLY A 204 -8.40 29.37 6.34
N LYS A 205 -8.42 28.03 6.39
CA LYS A 205 -8.49 27.26 7.64
C LYS A 205 -7.11 27.06 8.27
N ARG A 206 -7.05 27.00 9.60
CA ARG A 206 -5.86 26.66 10.39
C ARG A 206 -5.74 25.15 10.52
N ILE A 207 -4.75 24.57 9.86
CA ILE A 207 -4.63 23.12 9.71
C ILE A 207 -3.33 22.61 10.31
N VAL A 208 -3.40 21.41 10.90
CA VAL A 208 -2.21 20.63 11.27
C VAL A 208 -2.15 19.34 10.49
N VAL A 209 -1.02 19.08 9.83
CA VAL A 209 -0.73 17.79 9.19
C VAL A 209 0.13 16.95 10.14
N VAL A 210 -0.28 15.73 10.45
CA VAL A 210 0.49 14.82 11.33
C VAL A 210 1.27 13.83 10.48
N GLY A 211 2.58 13.77 10.71
CA GLY A 211 3.49 12.85 10.01
C GLY A 211 4.54 13.57 9.16
N ASN A 212 5.57 12.82 8.74
CA ASN A 212 6.73 13.34 8.01
C ASN A 212 7.24 12.32 6.97
N ALA A 213 6.31 11.71 6.25
CA ALA A 213 6.57 10.79 5.15
C ALA A 213 5.77 11.21 3.90
N ASN A 214 5.77 10.39 2.85
CA ASN A 214 5.15 10.71 1.55
C ASN A 214 3.77 11.38 1.65
N SER A 215 2.79 10.75 2.32
CA SER A 215 1.42 11.29 2.39
C SER A 215 1.37 12.65 3.08
N SER A 216 2.00 12.81 4.25
CA SER A 216 1.98 14.06 5.01
C SER A 216 2.71 15.18 4.26
N ASN A 217 3.81 14.85 3.59
CA ASN A 217 4.59 15.83 2.83
C ASN A 217 3.84 16.34 1.61
N ASP A 218 3.13 15.46 0.90
CA ASP A 218 2.33 15.84 -0.26
C ASP A 218 1.09 16.66 0.15
N ILE A 219 0.36 16.20 1.19
CA ILE A 219 -0.79 16.92 1.75
C ILE A 219 -0.35 18.32 2.21
N ALA A 220 0.78 18.45 2.91
CA ALA A 220 1.28 19.75 3.35
C ALA A 220 1.69 20.65 2.16
N ALA A 221 2.29 20.06 1.12
CA ALA A 221 2.69 20.79 -0.09
C ALA A 221 1.49 21.36 -0.86
N GLN A 222 0.34 20.67 -0.85
CA GLN A 222 -0.89 21.17 -1.46
C GLN A 222 -1.66 22.13 -0.54
N LEU A 223 -1.79 21.81 0.75
CA LEU A 223 -2.54 22.63 1.71
C LEU A 223 -1.90 24.00 1.96
N LYS A 224 -0.57 24.12 1.93
CA LYS A 224 0.11 25.42 2.15
C LYS A 224 -0.27 26.51 1.13
N LEU A 225 -0.90 26.12 0.01
CA LEU A 225 -1.34 27.04 -1.04
C LEU A 225 -2.73 27.64 -0.77
N VAL A 226 -3.54 27.01 0.09
CA VAL A 226 -4.94 27.41 0.33
C VAL A 226 -5.27 27.66 1.80
N ALA A 227 -4.63 26.94 2.71
CA ALA A 227 -4.86 27.04 4.15
C ALA A 227 -4.27 28.34 4.73
N GLN A 228 -4.74 28.73 5.92
CA GLN A 228 -4.13 29.83 6.67
C GLN A 228 -2.67 29.49 7.00
N THR A 229 -1.76 30.42 6.72
CA THR A 229 -0.34 30.29 7.05
C THR A 229 -0.04 30.84 8.45
N PRO A 230 0.86 30.22 9.24
CA PRO A 230 1.61 29.01 8.90
C PRO A 230 0.75 27.74 8.97
N LEU A 231 1.00 26.81 8.03
CA LEU A 231 0.54 25.43 8.13
C LEU A 231 1.47 24.68 9.10
N TYR A 232 0.93 24.01 10.10
CA TYR A 232 1.75 23.22 11.03
C TYR A 232 1.89 21.78 10.55
N ARG A 233 3.10 21.22 10.68
CA ARG A 233 3.36 19.79 10.48
C ARG A 233 3.90 19.18 11.76
N SER A 234 3.10 18.36 12.44
CA SER A 234 3.49 17.69 13.68
C SER A 234 4.36 16.47 13.35
N ILE A 235 5.62 16.50 13.77
CA ILE A 235 6.63 15.48 13.47
C ILE A 235 7.22 14.84 14.73
N ARG A 236 7.52 13.54 14.66
CA ARG A 236 8.25 12.81 15.72
C ARG A 236 9.76 12.73 15.47
N ARG A 237 10.18 13.00 14.23
CA ARG A 237 11.54 12.91 13.74
C ARG A 237 11.72 13.80 12.52
N GLN A 238 12.98 14.14 12.24
CA GLN A 238 13.35 14.78 10.98
C GLN A 238 12.99 13.90 9.77
N GLY A 239 12.71 14.56 8.65
CA GLY A 239 12.32 13.91 7.41
C GLY A 239 13.48 13.09 6.84
N LEU A 240 13.18 11.90 6.35
CA LEU A 240 14.17 11.11 5.61
C LEU A 240 14.30 11.67 4.20
N ARG A 241 15.53 11.73 3.65
CA ARG A 241 15.77 12.18 2.26
C ARG A 241 14.91 11.46 1.21
N ARG A 242 14.51 10.21 1.48
CA ARG A 242 13.66 9.39 0.60
C ARG A 242 12.21 9.88 0.53
N PHE A 243 11.77 10.73 1.45
CA PHE A 243 10.45 11.36 1.44
C PHE A 243 10.60 12.80 0.96
N ALA A 244 10.81 12.96 -0.34
CA ALA A 244 11.09 14.25 -0.96
C ALA A 244 10.06 15.31 -0.57
N PHE A 245 10.54 16.40 0.02
CA PHE A 245 9.76 17.57 0.41
C PHE A 245 10.70 18.77 0.40
N LEU A 246 10.34 19.81 -0.35
CA LEU A 246 11.14 21.02 -0.37
C LEU A 246 10.78 21.93 0.81
N PRO A 247 11.76 22.44 1.58
CA PRO A 247 11.53 23.43 2.62
C PRO A 247 10.73 24.63 2.09
N ASP A 248 9.75 25.08 2.88
CA ASP A 248 8.88 26.21 2.55
C ASP A 248 8.55 26.97 3.83
N PRO A 249 8.76 28.31 3.89
CA PRO A 249 8.54 29.08 5.11
C PRO A 249 7.07 29.10 5.58
N ARG A 250 6.13 28.71 4.72
CA ARG A 250 4.71 28.58 5.08
C ARG A 250 4.40 27.32 5.88
N VAL A 251 5.32 26.35 5.92
CA VAL A 251 5.16 25.09 6.64
C VAL A 251 6.10 25.05 7.83
N ILE A 252 5.54 24.99 9.04
CA ILE A 252 6.29 24.99 10.29
C ILE A 252 6.21 23.61 10.92
N ASP A 253 7.36 22.96 11.06
CA ASP A 253 7.47 21.70 11.78
C ASP A 253 7.34 21.96 13.29
N VAL A 254 6.44 21.22 13.93
CA VAL A 254 6.20 21.28 15.38
C VAL A 254 6.36 19.89 16.00
N PRO A 255 6.60 19.79 17.33
CA PRO A 255 6.66 18.49 18.00
C PRO A 255 5.36 17.70 17.89
N ALA A 256 5.43 16.44 18.33
CA ALA A 256 4.26 15.57 18.33
C ALA A 256 3.13 16.15 19.19
N ILE A 257 1.89 15.94 18.77
CA ILE A 257 0.71 16.27 19.57
C ILE A 257 0.64 15.31 20.77
N ALA A 258 0.60 15.89 21.96
CA ALA A 258 0.43 15.20 23.24
C ALA A 258 -1.06 15.03 23.60
N ARG A 259 -1.93 15.99 23.26
CA ARG A 259 -3.37 15.94 23.55
C ARG A 259 -4.18 16.79 22.58
N TYR A 260 -5.37 16.31 22.25
CA TYR A 260 -6.40 17.05 21.50
C TYR A 260 -7.50 17.51 22.47
N THR A 261 -8.02 18.72 22.26
CA THR A 261 -9.21 19.22 22.97
C THR A 261 -10.17 19.79 21.96
N VAL A 262 -11.37 19.22 21.86
CA VAL A 262 -12.46 19.83 21.08
C VAL A 262 -13.08 20.94 21.93
N ASN A 263 -13.07 22.17 21.42
CA ASN A 263 -13.67 23.31 22.10
C ASN A 263 -15.15 23.50 21.69
N PRO A 264 -15.94 24.31 22.42
CA PRO A 264 -17.36 24.52 22.13
C PRO A 264 -17.66 25.21 20.78
N SER A 265 -16.65 25.69 20.07
CA SER A 265 -16.77 26.33 18.75
C SER A 265 -16.42 25.38 17.61
N ASP A 266 -16.42 24.06 17.86
CA ASP A 266 -16.03 23.00 16.92
C ASP A 266 -14.63 23.22 16.32
N LYS A 267 -13.68 23.68 17.16
CA LYS A 267 -12.25 23.77 16.83
C LYS A 267 -11.41 22.98 17.82
N LEU A 268 -10.16 22.77 17.47
CA LEU A 268 -9.20 22.03 18.27
C LEU A 268 -8.19 22.97 18.96
N GLU A 269 -7.92 22.66 20.23
CA GLU A 269 -6.67 23.03 20.89
C GLU A 269 -5.75 21.81 20.95
N LEU A 270 -4.51 21.98 20.49
CA LEU A 270 -3.53 20.91 20.41
C LEU A 270 -2.35 21.21 21.35
N GLU A 271 -2.25 20.43 22.41
CA GLU A 271 -1.09 20.46 23.30
C GLU A 271 0.03 19.62 22.68
N LEU A 272 1.21 20.19 22.53
CA LEU A 272 2.40 19.56 21.95
C LEU A 272 3.30 18.98 23.03
N THR A 273 4.16 18.02 22.67
CA THR A 273 5.05 17.34 23.64
C THR A 273 6.09 18.22 24.30
N ASP A 274 6.30 19.44 23.83
CA ASP A 274 7.17 20.46 24.45
C ASP A 274 6.39 21.44 25.35
N GLY A 275 5.08 21.26 25.50
CA GLY A 275 4.20 22.11 26.31
C GLY A 275 3.58 23.28 25.56
N GLN A 276 3.95 23.54 24.30
CA GLN A 276 3.26 24.54 23.48
C GLN A 276 1.82 24.10 23.19
N VAL A 277 0.89 25.07 23.15
CA VAL A 277 -0.50 24.83 22.73
C VAL A 277 -0.77 25.57 21.42
N LEU A 278 -1.31 24.86 20.43
CA LEU A 278 -1.84 25.44 19.20
C LEU A 278 -3.34 25.65 19.35
N HIS A 279 -3.81 26.88 19.15
CA HIS A 279 -5.22 27.25 19.28
C HIS A 279 -5.91 27.42 17.93
N ASP A 280 -7.24 27.34 17.98
CA ASP A 280 -8.16 27.58 16.88
C ASP A 280 -7.87 26.72 15.63
N ILE A 281 -7.51 25.45 15.83
CA ILE A 281 -7.24 24.53 14.73
C ILE A 281 -8.56 24.02 14.16
N ASP A 282 -8.82 24.31 12.88
CA ASP A 282 -10.06 23.94 12.20
C ASP A 282 -10.07 22.47 11.77
N ALA A 283 -8.90 21.88 11.46
CA ALA A 283 -8.80 20.45 11.23
C ALA A 283 -7.37 19.90 11.37
N VAL A 284 -7.29 18.60 11.59
CA VAL A 284 -6.05 17.81 11.62
C VAL A 284 -6.14 16.72 10.56
N VAL A 285 -5.11 16.61 9.71
CA VAL A 285 -4.99 15.55 8.70
C VAL A 285 -3.83 14.64 9.05
N LEU A 286 -4.14 13.38 9.37
CA LEU A 286 -3.17 12.38 9.81
C LEU A 286 -2.65 11.57 8.63
N GLY A 287 -1.38 11.77 8.29
CA GLY A 287 -0.61 10.93 7.36
C GLY A 287 0.22 9.88 8.13
N THR A 288 -0.41 9.20 9.07
CA THR A 288 0.24 8.27 10.03
C THR A 288 0.41 6.86 9.51
N GLY A 289 0.09 6.63 8.22
CA GLY A 289 0.30 5.37 7.52
C GLY A 289 -0.80 4.35 7.81
N TYR A 290 -0.50 3.08 7.60
CA TYR A 290 -1.48 2.01 7.68
C TYR A 290 -0.96 0.86 8.55
N LYS A 291 -1.90 0.09 9.11
CA LYS A 291 -1.59 -1.16 9.81
C LYS A 291 -1.15 -2.20 8.78
N ALA A 292 -0.10 -2.93 9.12
CA ALA A 292 0.50 -3.88 8.19
C ALA A 292 -0.43 -5.03 7.82
N ALA A 293 -0.53 -5.27 6.51
CA ALA A 293 -1.02 -6.48 5.84
C ALA A 293 -1.99 -7.32 6.70
N ALA A 294 -3.20 -6.81 6.92
CA ALA A 294 -4.25 -7.54 7.63
C ALA A 294 -5.18 -8.19 6.60
N ALA A 295 -5.40 -9.49 6.76
CA ALA A 295 -6.37 -10.26 5.99
C ALA A 295 -7.32 -11.00 6.95
N PRO A 296 -8.10 -10.27 7.78
CA PRO A 296 -8.95 -10.90 8.80
C PRO A 296 -10.09 -11.75 8.20
N PHE A 297 -10.37 -11.59 6.91
CA PHE A 297 -11.32 -12.40 6.15
C PHE A 297 -10.74 -13.78 5.77
N VAL A 298 -9.43 -13.99 5.92
CA VAL A 298 -8.79 -15.29 5.70
C VAL A 298 -8.81 -16.06 7.02
N ARG A 299 -9.47 -17.21 7.05
CA ARG A 299 -9.56 -18.07 8.22
C ARG A 299 -8.90 -19.42 7.94
N ILE A 300 -7.96 -19.77 8.79
CA ILE A 300 -7.21 -21.03 8.75
C ILE A 300 -7.82 -22.01 9.74
N LEU A 301 -7.60 -23.31 9.53
CA LEU A 301 -7.97 -24.33 10.49
C LEU A 301 -6.88 -24.48 11.54
N LEU A 302 -7.21 -24.09 12.77
CA LEU A 302 -6.39 -24.32 13.95
C LEU A 302 -7.14 -25.29 14.85
N ASP A 303 -6.59 -26.48 15.06
CA ASP A 303 -7.18 -27.55 15.88
C ASP A 303 -8.66 -27.84 15.53
N GLY A 304 -8.96 -27.85 14.22
CA GLY A 304 -10.30 -28.10 13.68
C GLY A 304 -11.25 -26.91 13.72
N THR A 305 -10.80 -25.74 14.18
CA THR A 305 -11.61 -24.51 14.28
C THR A 305 -11.12 -23.45 13.30
N LEU A 306 -12.04 -22.89 12.50
CA LEU A 306 -11.75 -21.76 11.62
C LEU A 306 -11.42 -20.50 12.43
N THR A 307 -10.18 -20.04 12.31
CA THR A 307 -9.64 -18.90 13.05
C THR A 307 -9.07 -17.86 12.09
N PRO A 308 -9.39 -16.56 12.23
CA PRO A 308 -8.76 -15.51 11.43
C PRO A 308 -7.24 -15.57 11.50
N LEU A 309 -6.58 -15.61 10.34
CA LEU A 309 -5.12 -15.63 10.23
C LEU A 309 -4.48 -14.39 10.85
N THR A 310 -5.20 -13.26 10.76
CA THR A 310 -4.83 -12.00 11.41
C THR A 310 -6.03 -11.38 12.11
N SER A 311 -5.76 -10.61 13.16
CA SER A 311 -6.72 -9.83 13.93
C SER A 311 -6.11 -8.48 14.32
N GLU A 312 -6.92 -7.60 14.91
CA GLU A 312 -6.42 -6.35 15.50
C GLU A 312 -5.42 -6.56 16.64
N SER A 313 -5.42 -7.74 17.27
CA SER A 313 -4.48 -8.14 18.32
C SER A 313 -3.23 -8.86 17.80
N THR A 314 -3.12 -9.14 16.49
CA THR A 314 -1.92 -9.76 15.92
C THR A 314 -0.70 -8.87 16.15
N TYR A 315 0.25 -9.35 16.96
CA TYR A 315 1.48 -8.63 17.31
C TYR A 315 2.74 -9.50 17.13
N PRO A 316 3.81 -8.96 16.52
CA PRO A 316 3.83 -7.69 15.78
C PRO A 316 2.89 -7.75 14.58
N ARG A 317 2.33 -6.61 14.17
CA ARG A 317 1.39 -6.54 13.04
C ARG A 317 2.06 -7.04 11.74
N ARG A 318 1.58 -8.17 11.22
CA ARG A 318 2.03 -8.85 10.00
C ARG A 318 1.04 -9.95 9.60
N ILE A 319 1.09 -10.41 8.35
CA ILE A 319 0.67 -11.77 8.01
C ILE A 319 1.71 -12.75 8.58
N PRO A 320 1.32 -13.71 9.45
CA PRO A 320 2.24 -14.64 10.05
C PRO A 320 2.47 -15.92 9.23
N SER A 321 3.54 -16.63 9.58
CA SER A 321 3.88 -17.97 9.08
C SER A 321 4.07 -18.02 7.57
N LEU A 322 4.87 -17.11 7.01
CA LEU A 322 5.14 -17.04 5.58
C LEU A 322 6.52 -17.58 5.21
N PHE A 323 6.55 -18.46 4.20
CA PHE A 323 7.76 -18.84 3.46
C PHE A 323 8.01 -17.82 2.35
N GLU A 324 9.22 -17.27 2.32
CA GLU A 324 9.65 -16.24 1.35
C GLU A 324 8.73 -15.02 1.27
N HIS A 325 8.04 -14.65 2.35
CA HIS A 325 7.01 -13.59 2.38
C HIS A 325 5.80 -13.82 1.44
N ILE A 326 5.73 -14.97 0.76
CA ILE A 326 4.75 -15.28 -0.27
C ILE A 326 3.78 -16.36 0.20
N LEU A 327 4.28 -17.52 0.59
CA LEU A 327 3.45 -18.72 0.81
C LEU A 327 3.14 -18.92 2.29
N TYR A 328 1.88 -19.21 2.64
CA TYR A 328 1.53 -19.63 4.00
C TYR A 328 2.14 -21.01 4.27
N ALA A 329 3.13 -21.06 5.17
CA ALA A 329 3.99 -22.23 5.34
C ALA A 329 3.24 -23.51 5.78
N PRO A 330 2.23 -23.46 6.67
CA PRO A 330 1.44 -24.63 7.05
C PRO A 330 0.60 -25.19 5.89
N ASN A 331 -0.05 -24.32 5.12
CA ASN A 331 -0.81 -24.67 3.93
C ASN A 331 -0.39 -23.80 2.72
N PRO A 332 0.59 -24.25 1.92
CA PRO A 332 1.15 -23.45 0.83
C PRO A 332 0.23 -23.25 -0.38
N SER A 333 -1.01 -23.74 -0.33
CA SER A 333 -2.02 -23.36 -1.34
C SER A 333 -2.57 -21.94 -1.12
N LEU A 334 -2.29 -21.34 0.05
CA LEU A 334 -2.53 -19.92 0.30
C LEU A 334 -1.23 -19.14 0.09
N ALA A 335 -1.32 -18.08 -0.70
CA ALA A 335 -0.22 -17.17 -0.95
C ALA A 335 -0.65 -15.71 -0.78
N PHE A 336 0.33 -14.84 -0.62
CA PHE A 336 0.17 -13.40 -0.48
C PHE A 336 1.17 -12.70 -1.39
N ILE A 337 0.69 -11.73 -2.18
CA ILE A 337 1.54 -10.92 -3.05
C ILE A 337 1.30 -9.45 -2.74
N GLY A 338 2.37 -8.67 -2.59
CA GLY A 338 2.30 -7.26 -2.18
C GLY A 338 2.33 -7.03 -0.67
N THR A 339 2.56 -8.07 0.13
CA THR A 339 2.76 -7.96 1.59
C THR A 339 3.99 -7.15 1.94
N ILE A 340 5.07 -7.24 1.14
CA ILE A 340 6.27 -6.44 1.34
C ILE A 340 5.99 -4.98 0.95
N MET A 341 6.28 -4.06 1.88
CA MET A 341 6.34 -2.64 1.57
C MET A 341 7.62 -2.38 0.78
N SER A 342 7.48 -2.27 -0.54
CA SER A 342 8.58 -2.12 -1.49
C SER A 342 8.65 -0.72 -2.07
N TYR A 343 9.86 -0.30 -2.45
CA TYR A 343 10.06 0.93 -3.22
C TYR A 343 9.55 0.83 -4.65
N THR A 344 9.47 -0.38 -5.19
CA THR A 344 9.05 -0.67 -6.56
C THR A 344 8.03 -1.82 -6.53
N PRO A 345 6.80 -1.58 -6.01
CA PRO A 345 5.87 -2.66 -5.68
C PRO A 345 5.41 -3.46 -6.90
N PHE A 346 5.38 -2.86 -8.09
CA PHE A 346 4.92 -3.52 -9.32
C PHE A 346 5.95 -4.55 -9.79
N THR A 347 7.23 -4.16 -9.83
CA THR A 347 8.32 -5.04 -10.23
C THR A 347 8.51 -6.18 -9.24
N LEU A 348 8.42 -5.89 -7.93
CA LEU A 348 8.52 -6.93 -6.91
C LEU A 348 7.35 -7.92 -6.97
N ALA A 349 6.12 -7.44 -7.22
CA ALA A 349 4.98 -8.33 -7.39
C ALA A 349 5.12 -9.22 -8.63
N ASP A 350 5.71 -8.72 -9.72
CA ASP A 350 5.96 -9.50 -10.94
C ASP A 350 6.95 -10.65 -10.69
N VAL A 351 8.08 -10.36 -10.03
CA VAL A 351 9.07 -11.41 -9.71
C VAL A 351 8.51 -12.41 -8.68
N ALA A 352 7.81 -11.92 -7.65
CA ALA A 352 7.25 -12.77 -6.60
C ALA A 352 6.14 -13.70 -7.10
N SER A 353 5.26 -13.22 -7.97
CA SER A 353 4.20 -14.05 -8.55
C SER A 353 4.74 -15.01 -9.61
N THR A 354 5.83 -14.68 -10.30
CA THR A 354 6.53 -15.64 -11.18
C THR A 354 7.18 -16.76 -10.37
N TYR A 355 7.87 -16.41 -9.28
CA TYR A 355 8.41 -17.38 -8.33
C TYR A 355 7.32 -18.31 -7.79
N LEU A 356 6.17 -17.75 -7.39
CA LEU A 356 5.01 -18.50 -6.92
C LEU A 356 4.53 -19.55 -7.94
N CYS A 357 4.43 -19.17 -9.21
CA CYS A 357 4.03 -20.10 -10.28
C CYS A 357 4.98 -21.31 -10.33
N LEU A 358 6.29 -21.07 -10.26
CA LEU A 358 7.29 -22.14 -10.33
C LEU A 358 7.32 -23.02 -9.07
N VAL A 359 7.01 -22.47 -7.90
CA VAL A 359 6.86 -23.27 -6.67
C VAL A 359 5.63 -24.18 -6.75
N TRP A 360 4.47 -23.65 -7.17
CA TRP A 360 3.25 -24.46 -7.32
C TRP A 360 3.33 -25.51 -8.43
N ARG A 361 4.19 -25.28 -9.43
CA ARG A 361 4.53 -26.25 -10.47
C ARG A 361 5.69 -27.19 -10.11
N HIS A 362 6.23 -27.09 -8.90
CA HIS A 362 7.35 -27.92 -8.42
C HIS A 362 8.69 -27.73 -9.16
N HIS A 363 8.83 -26.67 -9.96
CA HIS A 363 10.10 -26.33 -10.60
C HIS A 363 11.07 -25.65 -9.63
N ILE A 364 10.56 -24.93 -8.62
CA ILE A 364 11.34 -24.44 -7.49
C ILE A 364 10.95 -25.25 -6.25
N PRO A 365 11.91 -25.92 -5.58
CA PRO A 365 11.60 -26.74 -4.43
C PRO A 365 11.23 -25.88 -3.22
N MET A 366 10.20 -26.31 -2.49
CA MET A 366 9.89 -25.81 -1.16
C MET A 366 10.38 -26.82 -0.11
N PRO A 367 10.94 -26.39 1.04
CA PRO A 367 11.30 -27.32 2.10
C PRO A 367 10.11 -28.20 2.52
N SER A 368 10.36 -29.48 2.83
CA SER A 368 9.28 -30.43 3.16
C SER A 368 8.75 -30.26 4.59
N SER A 369 9.61 -29.86 5.53
CA SER A 369 9.22 -29.63 6.93
C SER A 369 8.71 -28.21 7.15
N LEU A 370 7.69 -28.07 8.01
CA LEU A 370 7.18 -26.76 8.42
C LEU A 370 8.28 -25.92 9.09
N ASP A 371 9.15 -26.56 9.87
CA ASP A 371 10.23 -25.87 10.55
C ASP A 371 11.21 -25.21 9.57
N ALA A 372 11.60 -25.91 8.51
CA ALA A 372 12.50 -25.35 7.50
C ALA A 372 11.84 -24.22 6.70
N ARG A 373 10.53 -24.33 6.39
CA ARG A 373 9.76 -23.25 5.74
C ARG A 373 9.71 -21.98 6.59
N LEU A 374 9.67 -22.12 7.91
CA LEU A 374 9.59 -21.00 8.85
C LEU A 374 10.96 -20.45 9.28
N ALA A 375 12.07 -21.04 8.84
CA ALA A 375 13.42 -20.60 9.22
C ALA A 375 13.68 -19.13 8.83
N GLY A 376 13.31 -18.74 7.60
CA GLY A 376 13.45 -17.35 7.13
C GLY A 376 12.60 -16.36 7.94
N GLU A 377 11.36 -16.74 8.28
CA GLU A 377 10.51 -15.94 9.14
C GLU A 377 11.12 -15.72 10.53
N ARG A 378 11.61 -16.79 11.17
CA ARG A 378 12.24 -16.69 12.50
C ARG A 378 13.48 -15.80 12.48
N ALA A 379 14.34 -15.96 11.47
CA ALA A 379 15.53 -15.14 11.30
C ALA A 379 15.16 -13.65 11.11
N ARG A 380 14.14 -13.39 10.29
CA ARG A 380 13.62 -12.03 10.08
C ARG A 380 13.04 -11.41 11.34
N MET A 381 12.28 -12.19 12.11
CA MET A 381 11.73 -11.75 13.40
C MET A 381 12.83 -11.41 14.40
N ALA A 382 13.84 -12.27 14.54
CA ALA A 382 15.00 -11.99 15.39
C ALA A 382 15.71 -10.70 15.00
N PHE A 383 15.89 -10.45 13.69
CA PHE A 383 16.44 -9.18 13.19
C PHE A 383 15.58 -7.97 13.56
N VAL A 384 14.26 -8.07 13.37
CA VAL A 384 13.31 -6.99 13.71
C VAL A 384 13.37 -6.66 15.20
N ASP A 385 13.40 -7.67 16.05
CA ASP A 385 13.48 -7.49 17.51
C ASP A 385 14.83 -6.88 17.92
N SER A 386 15.93 -7.30 17.32
CA SER A 386 17.26 -6.72 17.56
C SER A 386 17.31 -5.25 17.15
N GLU A 387 16.77 -4.89 15.98
CA GLU A 387 16.75 -3.51 15.50
C GLU A 387 15.85 -2.61 16.35
N ARG A 388 14.71 -3.13 16.83
CA ARG A 388 13.84 -2.41 17.76
C ARG A 388 14.54 -2.15 19.09
N ALA A 389 15.20 -3.15 19.66
CA ALA A 389 15.97 -3.00 20.89
C ALA A 389 17.09 -1.97 20.73
N ARG A 390 17.86 -2.04 19.63
CA ARG A 390 18.93 -1.07 19.32
C ARG A 390 18.41 0.37 19.24
N ARG A 391 17.25 0.58 18.61
CA ARG A 391 16.64 1.91 18.50
C ARG A 391 16.06 2.41 19.81
N ALA A 392 15.43 1.53 20.60
CA ALA A 392 14.93 1.90 21.93
C ALA A 392 16.06 2.38 22.86
N ILE A 393 17.25 1.77 22.76
CA ILE A 393 18.45 2.20 23.52
C ILE A 393 18.99 3.54 22.99
N ALA A 394 18.97 3.76 21.67
CA ALA A 394 19.48 4.99 21.06
C ALA A 394 18.53 6.20 21.22
N GLU A 395 17.22 5.97 21.37
CA GLU A 395 16.18 6.99 21.42
C GLU A 395 15.73 7.35 22.87
N ASP A 396 16.63 7.26 23.86
CA ASP A 396 16.41 7.57 25.30
C ASP A 396 15.16 8.44 25.56
N LYS A 397 14.19 7.90 26.33
CA LYS A 397 12.84 8.41 26.73
C LYS A 397 11.60 7.69 26.18
N GLY A 398 11.48 6.36 26.29
CA GLY A 398 10.16 5.68 26.29
C GLY A 398 9.23 5.95 25.08
N LYS A 399 9.78 6.37 23.94
CA LYS A 399 9.03 6.63 22.70
C LYS A 399 8.89 5.32 21.93
N GLU A 400 7.70 5.07 21.36
CA GLU A 400 7.48 3.91 20.50
C GLU A 400 8.48 3.91 19.33
N PRO A 401 9.19 2.80 19.07
CA PRO A 401 10.11 2.72 17.95
C PRO A 401 9.39 2.96 16.63
N SER A 402 10.06 3.67 15.72
CA SER A 402 9.60 3.93 14.35
C SER A 402 8.89 2.75 13.68
N SER A 403 7.72 3.01 13.08
CA SER A 403 6.93 2.05 12.27
C SER A 403 7.68 1.37 11.11
N PHE A 404 8.84 1.91 10.70
CA PHE A 404 9.68 1.33 9.64
C PHE A 404 10.48 0.09 10.04
N VAL A 405 10.46 -0.34 11.30
CA VAL A 405 11.04 -1.63 11.72
C VAL A 405 9.91 -2.64 11.92
N ALA A 406 9.47 -3.22 10.80
CA ALA A 406 8.40 -4.21 10.76
C ALA A 406 8.80 -5.40 9.87
N TYR A 407 8.14 -6.55 10.11
CA TYR A 407 8.45 -7.81 9.43
C TYR A 407 8.46 -7.67 7.90
N HIS A 408 7.42 -7.04 7.34
CA HIS A 408 7.23 -6.85 5.90
C HIS A 408 7.92 -5.61 5.30
N ILE A 409 8.76 -4.90 6.06
CA ILE A 409 9.53 -3.75 5.56
C ILE A 409 11.00 -4.16 5.46
N LEU A 410 11.40 -4.71 4.32
CA LEU A 410 12.75 -5.28 4.14
C LEU A 410 13.86 -4.23 4.16
N ALA A 411 13.55 -2.98 3.84
CA ALA A 411 14.50 -1.87 3.80
C ALA A 411 15.74 -2.22 2.93
N SER A 412 16.95 -2.26 3.50
CA SER A 412 18.17 -2.61 2.76
C SER A 412 18.22 -4.06 2.29
N ALA A 413 17.41 -4.95 2.89
CA ALA A 413 17.36 -6.36 2.47
C ALA A 413 16.49 -6.61 1.23
N GLU A 414 15.73 -5.61 0.77
CA GLU A 414 14.83 -5.75 -0.39
C GLU A 414 15.59 -6.14 -1.66
N GLN A 415 16.78 -5.56 -1.88
CA GLN A 415 17.61 -5.86 -3.05
C GLN A 415 18.00 -7.33 -3.10
N ALA A 416 18.58 -7.85 -2.01
CA ALA A 416 19.03 -9.23 -1.93
C ALA A 416 17.85 -10.21 -2.01
N TYR A 417 16.71 -9.89 -1.39
CA TYR A 417 15.50 -10.70 -1.47
C TYR A 417 14.98 -10.80 -2.91
N ALA A 418 14.77 -9.67 -3.58
CA ALA A 418 14.23 -9.66 -4.94
C ALA A 418 15.19 -10.32 -5.94
N GLN A 419 16.51 -10.11 -5.76
CA GLN A 419 17.53 -10.80 -6.55
C GLN A 419 17.51 -12.31 -6.30
N GLY A 420 17.36 -12.75 -5.05
CA GLY A 420 17.25 -14.18 -4.70
C GLY A 420 16.05 -14.87 -5.37
N LEU A 421 14.89 -14.22 -5.40
CA LEU A 421 13.73 -14.72 -6.15
C LEU A 421 14.03 -14.85 -7.65
N LYS A 422 14.65 -13.82 -8.24
CA LYS A 422 15.03 -13.81 -9.66
C LYS A 422 16.05 -14.90 -9.98
N ASP A 423 17.05 -15.10 -9.14
CA ASP A 423 18.08 -16.13 -9.31
C ASP A 423 17.47 -17.53 -9.24
N ALA A 424 16.51 -17.76 -8.34
CA ALA A 424 15.77 -19.01 -8.28
C ALA A 424 14.96 -19.26 -9.57
N ILE A 425 14.31 -18.23 -10.12
CA ILE A 425 13.60 -18.32 -11.42
C ILE A 425 14.60 -18.65 -12.55
N LYS A 426 15.74 -17.95 -12.60
CA LYS A 426 16.79 -18.15 -13.60
C LYS A 426 17.41 -19.56 -13.56
N GLY A 427 17.39 -20.20 -12.40
CA GLY A 427 17.82 -21.58 -12.19
C GLY A 427 16.92 -22.63 -12.84
N VAL A 428 15.68 -22.28 -13.17
CA VAL A 428 14.72 -23.17 -13.85
C VAL A 428 14.89 -23.04 -15.36
N ALA A 429 15.22 -24.14 -16.03
CA ALA A 429 15.57 -24.14 -17.45
C ALA A 429 14.43 -23.61 -18.34
N GLU A 430 13.20 -24.03 -18.06
CA GLU A 430 11.98 -23.66 -18.79
C GLU A 430 11.53 -22.22 -18.52
N ALA A 431 12.05 -21.58 -17.48
CA ALA A 431 11.69 -20.21 -17.09
C ALA A 431 12.81 -19.19 -17.35
N ARG A 432 13.91 -19.61 -18.00
CA ARG A 432 15.08 -18.76 -18.24
C ARG A 432 14.72 -17.50 -19.03
N GLU A 433 13.90 -17.64 -20.07
CA GLU A 433 13.40 -16.50 -20.86
C GLU A 433 12.57 -15.51 -20.01
N TRP A 434 11.83 -15.99 -19.01
CA TRP A 434 11.07 -15.12 -18.11
C TRP A 434 12.01 -14.34 -17.20
N ALA A 435 13.11 -14.96 -16.74
CA ALA A 435 14.12 -14.26 -15.94
C ALA A 435 14.80 -13.12 -16.70
N GLU A 436 14.92 -13.20 -18.03
CA GLU A 436 15.54 -12.16 -18.87
C GLU A 436 14.70 -10.89 -18.96
N VAL A 437 13.37 -11.04 -18.94
CA VAL A 437 12.41 -9.92 -19.08
C VAL A 437 11.96 -9.38 -17.73
N LEU A 438 12.22 -10.11 -16.64
CA LEU A 438 11.96 -9.66 -15.28
C LEU A 438 12.93 -8.55 -14.85
N PRO A 439 12.48 -7.58 -14.04
CA PRO A 439 13.33 -6.50 -13.54
C PRO A 439 14.59 -7.03 -12.80
N GLU A 440 15.70 -6.29 -12.85
CA GLU A 440 16.98 -6.74 -12.28
C GLU A 440 17.32 -5.99 -10.99
N TRP A 441 17.86 -6.65 -9.97
CA TRP A 441 18.27 -6.03 -8.69
C TRP A 441 19.79 -6.03 -8.49
N SER A 442 20.54 -5.87 -9.58
CA SER A 442 21.99 -5.63 -9.52
C SER A 442 22.32 -4.31 -8.81
N ASP A 443 23.54 -4.17 -8.30
CA ASP A 443 23.97 -2.95 -7.60
C ASP A 443 23.82 -1.68 -8.45
N GLY A 444 24.03 -1.80 -9.76
CA GLY A 444 23.84 -0.70 -10.70
C GLY A 444 22.38 -0.28 -10.81
N GLU A 445 21.47 -1.24 -10.98
CA GLU A 445 20.03 -0.96 -11.04
C GLU A 445 19.48 -0.48 -9.70
N TRP A 446 19.96 -1.04 -8.59
CA TRP A 446 19.57 -0.59 -7.26
C TRP A 446 19.94 0.88 -7.02
N LYS A 447 21.16 1.28 -7.38
CA LYS A 447 21.57 2.70 -7.33
C LYS A 447 20.70 3.57 -8.23
N ARG A 448 20.34 3.12 -9.44
CA ARG A 448 19.43 3.85 -10.34
C ARG A 448 18.04 4.02 -9.72
N ARG A 449 17.51 2.99 -9.05
CA ARG A 449 16.25 3.02 -8.29
C ARG A 449 16.32 4.03 -7.16
N GLU A 450 17.34 3.94 -6.31
CA GLU A 450 17.50 4.91 -5.20
C GLU A 450 17.66 6.35 -5.71
N GLY A 451 18.26 6.53 -6.90
CA GLY A 451 18.35 7.81 -7.58
C GLY A 451 17.00 8.46 -7.94
N MET A 452 15.88 7.74 -7.87
CA MET A 452 14.55 8.34 -8.07
C MET A 452 14.26 9.40 -7.01
N TYR A 453 14.65 9.21 -5.75
CA TYR A 453 14.35 10.19 -4.70
C TYR A 453 15.01 11.55 -4.96
N GLU A 454 16.25 11.52 -5.44
CA GLU A 454 16.97 12.73 -5.83
C GLU A 454 16.30 13.37 -7.07
N ARG A 455 15.92 12.57 -8.06
CA ARG A 455 15.16 13.07 -9.22
C ARG A 455 13.83 13.71 -8.84
N LYS A 456 13.14 13.20 -7.81
CA LYS A 456 11.90 13.82 -7.30
C LYS A 456 12.20 15.20 -6.72
N TRP A 457 13.29 15.33 -5.97
CA TRP A 457 13.75 16.62 -5.46
C TRP A 457 14.00 17.63 -6.58
N VAL A 458 14.76 17.24 -7.61
CA VAL A 458 15.03 18.10 -8.78
C VAL A 458 13.74 18.50 -9.50
N SER A 459 12.79 17.57 -9.67
CA SER A 459 11.48 17.83 -10.27
C SER A 459 10.68 18.85 -9.47
N LEU A 460 10.61 18.71 -8.13
CA LEU A 460 9.95 19.69 -7.27
C LEU A 460 10.61 21.07 -7.33
N GLU A 461 11.95 21.14 -7.49
CA GLU A 461 12.64 22.42 -7.63
C GLU A 461 12.32 23.11 -8.97
N ALA A 462 12.19 22.33 -10.04
CA ALA A 462 11.74 22.82 -11.33
C ALA A 462 10.31 23.40 -11.23
N GLU A 463 9.37 22.64 -10.65
CA GLU A 463 8.00 23.08 -10.39
C GLU A 463 7.95 24.40 -9.61
N ARG A 464 8.77 24.54 -8.55
CA ARG A 464 8.87 25.78 -7.77
C ARG A 464 9.31 26.98 -8.62
N ARG A 465 10.28 26.78 -9.52
CA ARG A 465 10.81 27.85 -10.39
C ARG A 465 9.78 28.27 -11.43
N GLU A 466 9.11 27.30 -12.05
CA GLU A 466 8.04 27.50 -13.03
C GLU A 466 6.86 28.25 -12.39
N PHE A 467 6.41 27.82 -11.20
CA PHE A 467 5.35 28.50 -10.46
C PHE A 467 5.75 29.95 -10.11
N GLY A 468 6.96 30.15 -9.58
CA GLY A 468 7.44 31.49 -9.25
C GLY A 468 7.56 32.41 -10.48
N GLN A 469 7.84 31.85 -11.67
CA GLN A 469 7.82 32.61 -12.91
C GLN A 469 6.39 32.99 -13.31
N ALA A 470 5.45 32.05 -13.30
CA ALA A 470 4.05 32.29 -13.61
C ALA A 470 3.41 33.33 -12.67
N GLU A 471 3.76 33.30 -11.38
CA GLU A 471 3.28 34.28 -10.40
C GLU A 471 3.83 35.69 -10.69
N ARG A 472 5.11 35.80 -11.06
CA ARG A 472 5.71 37.08 -11.49
C ARG A 472 5.05 37.62 -12.76
N GLU A 473 4.78 36.76 -13.74
CA GLU A 473 4.10 37.13 -14.98
C GLU A 473 2.67 37.60 -14.71
N ARG A 474 1.91 36.86 -13.89
CA ARG A 474 0.55 37.23 -13.47
C ARG A 474 0.52 38.60 -12.78
N LEU A 475 1.40 38.85 -11.83
CA LEU A 475 1.52 40.15 -11.14
C LEU A 475 1.92 41.28 -12.09
N HIS A 476 2.67 40.99 -13.16
CA HIS A 476 3.03 41.97 -14.17
C HIS A 476 1.86 42.34 -15.09
N THR A 477 0.94 41.40 -15.37
CA THR A 477 -0.31 41.65 -16.11
C THR A 477 -1.39 42.36 -15.30
N VAL A 478 -1.42 42.24 -13.97
CA VAL A 478 -2.41 42.93 -13.11
C VAL A 478 -2.01 44.38 -12.83
N ASN A 479 -0.73 44.72 -13.01
CA ASN A 479 -0.18 46.08 -12.84
C ASN A 479 -0.06 46.86 -14.16
N LYS A 480 -0.63 46.35 -15.26
CA LYS A 480 -0.83 47.04 -16.53
C LYS A 480 -2.32 47.17 -16.78
#